data_AF-A0A5D3J1I1-F1
#
_entry.id   AF-A0A5D3J1I1-F1
#
_cell.length_a   1.000
_cell.length_b   1.000
_cell.length_c   1.000
_cell.angle_alpha   90.00
_cell.angle_beta   90.00
_cell.angle_gamma   90.00
#
_symmetry.space_group_name_H-M   'P 1'
#
loop_
_entity.id
_entity.type
_entity.pdbx_description
1 polymer ?
#
loop_
_entity_poly.entity_id
_entity_poly.type
_entity_poly.pdbx_seq_one_letter_code
_entity_poly.pdbx_strand_id
1 'polypeptide(L)'
;MSMPDIIELANGQKVKGTFSTHEMQRRLSGLRAIMEADSIDAVILTSVHNINYYGDFLYCSFGRQYALVVTPSQSFLITTN
;
A
#
# COMPACT_ATOMS: atom_id res chain seq x y z
N MET A 1 -20.60 -15.54 18.30
CA MET A 1 -19.68 -14.40 18.05
C MET A 1 -19.65 -14.17 16.55
N SER A 2 -19.77 -12.92 16.10
CA SER A 2 -19.59 -12.59 14.68
C SER A 2 -18.09 -12.56 14.37
N MET A 3 -17.68 -13.20 13.29
CA MET A 3 -16.29 -13.24 12.83
C MET A 3 -16.23 -12.56 11.47
N PRO A 4 -16.02 -11.24 11.42
CA PRO A 4 -15.99 -10.51 10.14
C PRO A 4 -14.76 -10.89 9.33
N ASP A 5 -14.93 -11.01 8.01
CA ASP A 5 -13.85 -11.37 7.08
C ASP A 5 -12.81 -10.25 6.92
N ILE A 6 -13.20 -8.99 7.14
CA ILE A 6 -12.36 -7.80 6.97
C ILE A 6 -12.52 -6.89 8.17
N ILE A 7 -11.40 -6.39 8.70
CA ILE A 7 -11.34 -5.40 9.79
C ILE A 7 -10.34 -4.31 9.46
N GLU A 8 -10.55 -3.12 10.03
CA GLU A 8 -9.55 -2.06 10.09
C GLU A 8 -8.97 -1.99 11.51
N LEU A 9 -7.64 -2.02 11.62
CA LEU A 9 -6.96 -2.02 12.92
C LEU A 9 -5.89 -0.92 12.98
N ALA A 10 -6.28 0.25 13.48
CA ALA A 10 -5.37 1.37 13.73
C ALA A 10 -4.73 1.28 15.13
N ASN A 11 -3.91 0.26 15.36
CA ASN A 11 -3.29 0.04 16.67
C ASN A 11 -2.01 0.86 16.85
N GLY A 12 -2.07 1.89 17.70
CA GLY A 12 -0.93 2.74 18.05
C GLY A 12 -0.66 3.90 17.09
N GLN A 13 0.51 4.51 17.23
CA GLN A 13 0.95 5.64 16.40
C GLN A 13 1.81 5.16 15.23
N LYS A 14 1.78 5.90 14.11
CA LYS A 14 2.66 5.62 12.98
C LYS A 14 4.12 5.82 13.37
N VAL A 15 4.98 4.89 12.94
CA VAL A 15 6.43 5.01 13.11
C VAL A 15 6.99 6.12 12.22
N LYS A 16 8.21 6.57 12.52
CA LYS A 16 8.97 7.43 11.61
C LYS A 16 9.26 6.65 10.33
N GLY A 17 8.81 7.19 9.19
CA GLY A 17 9.04 6.56 7.89
C GLY A 17 10.53 6.45 7.54
N THR A 18 10.87 5.46 6.72
CA THR A 18 12.24 5.22 6.24
C THR A 18 12.73 6.40 5.41
N PHE A 19 11.84 6.96 4.60
CA PHE A 19 12.10 8.12 3.75
C PHE A 19 11.26 9.33 4.18
N SER A 20 11.62 10.51 3.66
CA SER A 20 10.81 11.71 3.87
C SER A 20 9.45 11.59 3.19
N THR A 21 8.47 12.32 3.71
CA THR A 21 7.14 12.42 3.09
C THR A 21 7.23 12.84 1.62
N HIS A 22 8.13 13.77 1.30
CA HIS A 22 8.35 14.23 -0.07
C HIS A 22 8.82 13.10 -0.99
N GLU A 23 9.75 12.25 -0.54
CA GLU A 23 10.22 11.12 -1.35
C GLU A 23 9.11 10.09 -1.59
N MET A 24 8.34 9.76 -0.55
CA MET A 24 7.21 8.83 -0.71
C MET A 24 6.12 9.39 -1.64
N GLN A 25 5.82 10.69 -1.55
CA GLN A 25 4.92 11.38 -2.46
C GLN A 25 5.43 11.37 -3.90
N ARG A 26 6.72 11.65 -4.12
CA ARG A 26 7.34 11.63 -5.45
C ARG A 26 7.14 10.28 -6.14
N ARG A 27 7.33 9.17 -5.41
CA ARG A 27 7.12 7.81 -5.93
C ARG A 27 5.67 7.58 -6.34
N LEU A 28 4.72 7.86 -5.43
CA LEU A 28 3.30 7.66 -5.69
C LEU A 28 2.78 8.56 -6.82
N SER A 29 3.21 9.82 -6.89
CA SER A 29 2.86 10.73 -7.98
C SER A 29 3.38 10.22 -9.33
N GLY A 30 4.61 9.68 -9.36
CA GLY A 30 5.15 9.06 -10.57
C GLY A 30 4.31 7.86 -11.03
N LEU A 31 3.90 6.99 -10.11
CA LEU A 31 3.01 5.86 -10.42
C LEU A 31 1.65 6.35 -10.95
N ARG A 32 1.05 7.36 -10.32
CA ARG A 32 -0.24 7.92 -10.73
C ARG A 32 -0.18 8.60 -12.11
N ALA A 33 0.93 9.24 -12.45
CA ALA A 33 1.13 9.81 -13.78
C ALA A 33 1.14 8.73 -14.88
N ILE A 34 1.77 7.57 -14.59
CA ILE A 34 1.73 6.41 -15.50
C ILE A 34 0.31 5.86 -15.60
N MET A 35 -0.39 5.72 -14.46
CA MET A 35 -1.79 5.28 -14.45
C MET A 35 -2.68 6.19 -15.29
N GLU A 36 -2.53 7.50 -15.18
CA GLU A 36 -3.27 8.48 -15.98
C GLU A 36 -2.97 8.35 -17.47
N ALA A 37 -1.68 8.25 -17.85
CA ALA A 37 -1.25 8.09 -19.23
C ALA A 37 -1.82 6.81 -19.88
N ASP A 38 -1.93 5.73 -19.10
CA ASP A 38 -2.37 4.42 -19.56
C ASP A 38 -3.87 4.16 -19.29
N SER A 39 -4.62 5.15 -18.80
CA SER A 39 -6.05 5.02 -18.45
C SER A 39 -6.34 3.88 -17.46
N ILE A 40 -5.55 3.78 -16.39
CA ILE A 40 -5.65 2.75 -15.35
C ILE A 40 -6.34 3.32 -14.09
N ASP A 41 -7.49 2.75 -13.71
CA ASP A 41 -8.26 3.20 -12.54
C ASP A 41 -7.63 2.79 -11.20
N ALA A 42 -6.93 1.65 -11.16
CA ALA A 42 -6.27 1.16 -9.96
C ALA A 42 -5.12 0.21 -10.29
N VAL A 43 -4.08 0.22 -9.46
CA VAL A 43 -2.98 -0.75 -9.49
C VAL A 43 -2.98 -1.52 -8.17
N ILE A 44 -2.92 -2.85 -8.28
CA ILE A 44 -2.80 -3.76 -7.14
C ILE A 44 -1.38 -4.33 -7.16
N LEU A 45 -0.54 -3.87 -6.23
CA LEU A 45 0.84 -4.30 -6.10
C LEU A 45 0.91 -5.44 -5.08
N THR A 46 1.37 -6.62 -5.51
CA THR A 46 1.42 -7.84 -4.67
C THR A 46 2.83 -8.29 -4.34
N SER A 47 3.85 -7.72 -4.97
CA SER A 47 5.24 -8.06 -4.69
C SER A 47 5.81 -7.28 -3.51
N VAL A 48 6.62 -7.97 -2.70
CA VAL A 48 7.28 -7.41 -1.51
C VAL A 48 8.03 -6.11 -1.78
N HIS A 49 8.74 -6.03 -2.91
CA HIS A 49 9.51 -4.85 -3.26
C HIS A 49 8.60 -3.67 -3.66
N ASN A 50 7.51 -3.89 -4.39
CA ASN A 50 6.63 -2.78 -4.80
C ASN A 50 5.79 -2.28 -3.63
N ILE A 51 5.27 -3.19 -2.79
CA ILE A 51 4.55 -2.82 -1.56
C ILE A 51 5.48 -2.00 -0.66
N ASN A 52 6.73 -2.43 -0.46
CA ASN A 52 7.68 -1.68 0.34
C ASN A 52 8.07 -0.33 -0.31
N TYR A 53 8.31 -0.31 -1.62
CA TYR A 53 8.76 0.89 -2.32
C TYR A 53 7.76 2.05 -2.28
N TYR A 54 6.47 1.74 -2.46
CA TYR A 54 5.40 2.74 -2.47
C TYR A 54 4.69 2.91 -1.13
N GLY A 55 4.68 1.88 -0.29
CA GLY A 55 3.94 1.84 0.98
C GLY A 55 4.78 1.90 2.25
N ASP A 56 6.12 1.87 2.14
CA ASP A 56 7.06 1.78 3.29
C ASP A 56 6.73 0.63 4.26
N PHE A 57 6.18 -0.46 3.72
CA PHE A 57 5.74 -1.63 4.45
C PHE A 57 6.37 -2.90 3.90
N LEU A 58 7.26 -3.50 4.69
CA LEU A 58 7.89 -4.78 4.39
C LEU A 58 7.13 -5.89 5.14
N TYR A 59 6.40 -6.72 4.39
CA TYR A 59 5.59 -7.79 4.98
C TYR A 59 6.35 -9.12 5.07
N CYS A 60 5.90 -9.99 5.98
CA CYS A 60 6.29 -11.39 6.04
C CYS A 60 5.14 -12.26 5.55
N SER A 61 5.29 -12.91 4.39
CA SER A 61 4.16 -13.58 3.72
C SER A 61 3.57 -14.73 4.54
N PHE A 62 4.40 -15.68 5.00
CA PHE A 62 3.92 -16.93 5.59
C PHE A 62 2.80 -17.62 4.78
N GLY A 63 2.87 -17.54 3.43
CA GLY A 63 1.86 -18.12 2.54
C GLY A 63 0.55 -17.31 2.44
N ARG A 64 0.46 -16.16 3.12
CA ARG A 64 -0.67 -15.23 3.03
C ARG A 64 -0.43 -14.17 1.97
N GLN A 65 -1.52 -13.70 1.38
CA GLN A 65 -1.53 -12.66 0.38
C GLN A 65 -1.51 -11.27 1.03
N TYR A 66 -0.75 -10.37 0.43
CA TYR A 66 -0.65 -8.96 0.80
C TYR A 66 -0.80 -8.12 -0.46
N ALA A 67 -1.31 -6.91 -0.32
CA ALA A 67 -1.41 -5.97 -1.42
C ALA A 67 -1.22 -4.53 -0.96
N LEU A 68 -0.70 -3.69 -1.85
CA LEU A 68 -0.90 -2.25 -1.81
C LEU A 68 -1.79 -1.88 -2.99
N VAL A 69 -2.97 -1.35 -2.70
CA VAL A 69 -3.87 -0.80 -3.73
C VAL A 69 -3.57 0.68 -3.87
N VAL A 70 -3.36 1.13 -5.11
CA VAL A 70 -3.17 2.54 -5.45
C VAL A 70 -4.24 2.96 -6.44
N THR A 71 -4.93 4.05 -6.12
CA THR A 71 -5.90 4.73 -6.99
C THR A 71 -5.38 6.15 -7.31
N PRO A 72 -6.04 6.89 -8.20
CA PRO A 72 -5.66 8.28 -8.49
C PRO A 72 -5.60 9.19 -7.26
N SER A 73 -6.41 8.90 -6.23
CA SER A 73 -6.52 9.75 -5.03
C SER A 73 -6.03 9.10 -3.75
N GLN A 74 -5.99 7.76 -3.67
CA GLN A 74 -5.73 7.05 -2.42
C GLN A 74 -4.72 5.92 -2.60
N SER A 75 -4.22 5.41 -1.47
CA SER A 75 -3.42 4.20 -1.41
C SER A 75 -3.67 3.52 -0.07
N PHE A 76 -3.92 2.22 -0.07
CA PHE A 76 -4.19 1.45 1.16
C PHE A 76 -3.59 0.05 1.10
N LEU A 77 -3.13 -0.42 2.25
CA LEU A 77 -2.52 -1.74 2.42
C LEU A 77 -3.59 -2.77 2.78
N ILE A 78 -3.52 -3.93 2.15
CA ILE A 78 -4.23 -5.14 2.55
C ILE A 78 -3.22 -6.03 3.27
N THR A 79 -3.47 -6.25 4.55
CA THR A 79 -2.61 -7.02 5.45
C THR A 79 -3.40 -8.13 6.12
N THR A 80 -2.70 -9.05 6.78
CA THR A 80 -3.33 -10.12 7.56
C THR A 80 -3.06 -9.92 9.04
N ASN A 81 -4.08 -10.16 9.87
CA ASN A 81 -3.99 -10.24 11.33
C ASN A 81 -3.81 -11.71 11.74
#